data_AF-A0A7X5CBJ7-F1
#
_entry.id   AF-A0A7X5CBJ7-F1
#
_cell.length_a   1.000
_cell.length_b   1.000
_cell.length_c   1.000
_cell.angle_alpha   90.00
_cell.angle_beta   90.00
_cell.angle_gamma   90.00
#
_symmetry.space_group_name_H-M   'P 1'
#
loop_
_entity.id
_entity.type
_entity.pdbx_description
1 polymer ?
#
loop_
_entity_poly.entity_id
_entity_poly.type
_entity_poly.pdbx_seq_one_letter_code
_entity_poly.pdbx_strand_id
1 'polypeptide(L)'
;MTKNYEHSISGHIRRMYRKKLISPMIYLVILASLWLLLPLSDILFPQRLERMRPLDAYSQSGSSYIHANLKDLYFTGYTNTLWGRTNGYYYYVLQEKQCIVVLLSPKTCEEGLPYIDSVSIRGRVLLGNTAYAALLDCLAGDLDWTREGISQKVNAYFISEPAYKLGLTVFLLAVYFLTGAYALVRLLLDIVYICIPIFCPACRRLGLFGKPSELLAQAETELATLPQLATEDMFITEHYFIILASCEVAVVPIAEIIWIYKYSTLHKILWYHFSISYTLHITANKHLYIQCPENMKSDIDGIIDYLAEANHDILVGFNEENRIKVCNMQHYRPNMQKLLCFLHHKH
;
A
#
# COMPACT_ATOMS: atom_id res chain seq x y z
N MET A 1 -1.62 -15.78 42.99
CA MET A 1 -1.75 -16.66 41.81
C MET A 1 -0.50 -16.48 40.97
N THR A 2 0.42 -17.44 41.01
CA THR A 2 1.67 -17.45 40.23
C THR A 2 1.34 -17.77 38.77
N LYS A 3 1.24 -16.74 37.92
CA LYS A 3 1.22 -16.95 36.47
C LYS A 3 2.58 -17.53 36.08
N ASN A 4 2.63 -18.74 35.54
CA ASN A 4 3.86 -19.31 35.01
C ASN A 4 4.23 -18.53 33.73
N TYR A 5 5.39 -17.87 33.74
CA TYR A 5 5.84 -16.98 32.65
C TYR A 5 6.78 -17.69 31.65
N GLU A 6 6.83 -19.03 31.64
CA GLU A 6 7.59 -19.82 30.67
C GLU A 6 7.22 -19.40 29.23
N HIS A 7 8.24 -18.95 28.46
CA HIS A 7 8.11 -18.41 27.10
C HIS A 7 7.12 -17.24 26.95
N SER A 8 7.02 -16.36 27.95
CA SER A 8 6.15 -15.18 27.92
C SER A 8 6.48 -14.22 26.77
N ILE A 9 7.76 -13.97 26.46
CA ILE A 9 8.19 -13.04 25.38
C ILE A 9 7.88 -13.62 23.99
N SER A 10 8.45 -14.78 23.65
CA SER A 10 8.18 -15.44 22.36
C SER A 10 6.70 -15.78 22.17
N GLY A 11 6.02 -16.20 23.23
CA GLY A 11 4.58 -16.46 23.22
C GLY A 11 3.76 -15.20 22.94
N HIS A 12 4.15 -14.06 23.51
CA HIS A 12 3.51 -12.77 23.25
C HIS A 12 3.74 -12.30 21.81
N ILE A 13 4.97 -12.41 21.30
CA ILE A 13 5.31 -12.10 19.90
C ILE A 13 4.42 -12.91 18.96
N ARG A 14 4.29 -14.23 19.18
CA ARG A 14 3.42 -15.10 18.37
C ARG A 14 1.96 -14.64 18.39
N ARG A 15 1.41 -14.31 19.57
CA ARG A 15 0.03 -13.83 19.69
C ARG A 15 -0.18 -12.49 18.99
N MET A 16 0.77 -11.56 19.12
CA MET A 16 0.71 -10.26 18.46
C MET A 16 0.70 -10.42 16.93
N TYR A 17 1.63 -11.19 16.36
CA TYR A 17 1.69 -11.38 14.91
C TYR A 17 0.52 -12.20 14.36
N ARG A 18 -0.04 -13.13 15.14
CA ARG A 18 -1.28 -13.84 14.77
C ARG A 18 -2.46 -12.89 14.62
N LYS A 19 -2.56 -11.84 15.45
CA LYS A 19 -3.58 -10.79 15.28
C LYS A 19 -3.27 -9.90 14.08
N LYS A 20 -2.00 -9.53 13.86
CA LYS A 20 -1.58 -8.68 12.72
C LYS A 20 -1.83 -9.34 11.36
N LEU A 21 -1.80 -10.66 11.28
CA LEU A 21 -2.03 -11.47 10.07
C LEU A 21 -3.46 -11.32 9.49
N ILE A 22 -4.44 -10.91 10.31
CA ILE A 22 -5.82 -10.70 9.87
C ILE A 22 -5.92 -9.56 8.84
N SER A 23 -5.18 -8.47 9.05
CA SER A 23 -5.22 -7.28 8.18
C SER A 23 -4.79 -7.58 6.73
N PRO A 24 -3.59 -8.15 6.45
CA PRO A 24 -3.20 -8.48 5.09
C PRO A 24 -4.08 -9.57 4.47
N MET A 25 -4.62 -10.52 5.26
CA MET A 25 -5.58 -11.50 4.75
C MET A 25 -6.86 -10.86 4.23
N ILE A 26 -7.49 -9.97 5.03
CA ILE A 26 -8.70 -9.25 4.61
C ILE A 26 -8.41 -8.44 3.34
N TYR A 27 -7.26 -7.75 3.30
CA TYR A 27 -6.87 -6.97 2.13
C TYR A 27 -6.72 -7.83 0.86
N LEU A 28 -6.08 -9.01 0.96
CA LEU A 28 -5.96 -9.94 -0.17
C LEU A 28 -7.32 -10.49 -0.61
N VAL A 29 -8.25 -10.74 0.31
CA VAL A 29 -9.63 -11.13 -0.02
C VAL A 29 -10.36 -10.02 -0.77
N ILE A 30 -10.18 -8.75 -0.36
CA ILE A 30 -10.74 -7.60 -1.08
C ILE A 30 -10.14 -7.48 -2.48
N LEU A 31 -8.83 -7.68 -2.65
CA LEU A 31 -8.21 -7.69 -3.98
C LEU A 31 -8.78 -8.83 -4.84
N ALA A 32 -8.90 -10.04 -4.28
CA ALA A 32 -9.50 -11.17 -4.98
C ALA A 32 -10.97 -10.92 -5.37
N SER A 33 -11.77 -10.29 -4.51
CA SER A 33 -13.16 -9.95 -4.85
C SER A 33 -13.22 -8.86 -5.94
N LEU A 34 -12.36 -7.84 -5.87
CA LEU A 34 -12.24 -6.84 -6.94
C LEU A 34 -11.86 -7.46 -8.27
N TRP A 35 -10.98 -8.47 -8.26
CA TRP A 35 -10.62 -9.22 -9.47
C TRP A 35 -11.80 -9.97 -10.09
N LEU A 36 -12.70 -10.51 -9.26
CA LEU A 36 -13.88 -11.24 -9.74
C LEU A 36 -15.02 -10.30 -10.19
N LEU A 37 -15.15 -9.13 -9.56
CA LEU A 37 -16.21 -8.16 -9.83
C LEU A 37 -15.88 -7.24 -11.02
N LEU A 38 -14.60 -6.96 -11.26
CA LEU A 38 -14.14 -6.09 -12.33
C LEU A 38 -13.53 -6.92 -13.47
N PRO A 39 -13.66 -6.49 -14.75
CA PRO A 39 -13.10 -7.19 -15.91
C PRO A 39 -11.58 -6.98 -16.03
N LEU A 40 -10.82 -7.14 -14.93
CA LEU A 40 -9.36 -6.96 -14.91
C LEU A 40 -8.65 -8.01 -15.77
N SER A 41 -9.18 -9.24 -15.80
CA SER A 41 -8.71 -10.31 -16.68
C SER A 41 -8.78 -9.91 -18.15
N ASP A 42 -9.92 -9.36 -18.55
CA ASP A 42 -10.22 -9.04 -19.95
C ASP A 42 -9.43 -7.83 -20.42
N ILE A 43 -9.09 -6.94 -19.49
CA ILE A 43 -8.18 -5.83 -19.72
C ILE A 43 -6.76 -6.35 -19.97
N LEU A 44 -6.24 -7.23 -19.09
CA LEU A 44 -4.87 -7.78 -19.19
C LEU A 44 -4.70 -8.69 -20.41
N PHE A 45 -5.70 -9.52 -20.70
CA PHE A 45 -5.71 -10.49 -21.78
C PHE A 45 -6.93 -10.23 -22.68
N PRO A 46 -6.89 -9.16 -23.50
CA PRO A 46 -8.00 -8.82 -24.39
C PRO A 46 -8.24 -9.93 -25.40
N GLN A 47 -9.51 -10.18 -25.69
CA GLN A 47 -9.90 -11.21 -26.65
C GLN A 47 -9.49 -10.79 -28.06
N ARG A 48 -9.02 -11.74 -28.87
CA ARG A 48 -8.69 -11.45 -30.27
C ARG A 48 -9.98 -11.28 -31.07
N LEU A 49 -10.06 -10.24 -31.89
CA LEU A 49 -11.17 -10.05 -32.81
C LEU A 49 -11.10 -11.10 -33.93
N GLU A 50 -12.01 -12.06 -33.90
CA GLU A 50 -12.19 -13.04 -34.96
C GLU A 50 -13.11 -12.50 -36.05
N ARG A 51 -12.70 -12.61 -37.32
CA ARG A 51 -13.43 -12.04 -38.47
C ARG A 51 -14.85 -12.60 -38.65
N MET A 52 -15.12 -13.82 -38.18
CA MET A 52 -16.40 -14.50 -38.38
C MET A 52 -17.41 -14.24 -37.25
N ARG A 53 -17.00 -13.56 -36.17
CA ARG A 53 -17.85 -13.38 -34.98
C ARG A 53 -18.44 -11.96 -34.97
N PRO A 54 -19.77 -11.82 -34.85
CA PRO A 54 -20.40 -10.50 -34.86
C PRO A 54 -20.00 -9.70 -33.60
N LEU A 55 -19.96 -8.37 -33.74
CA LEU A 55 -19.46 -7.45 -32.71
C LEU A 55 -20.34 -7.43 -31.43
N ASP A 56 -21.62 -7.75 -31.57
CA ASP A 56 -22.59 -7.86 -30.47
C ASP A 56 -22.20 -8.94 -29.45
N ALA A 57 -21.62 -10.06 -29.91
CA ALA A 57 -21.19 -11.16 -29.07
C ALA A 57 -20.13 -10.73 -28.04
N TYR A 58 -19.24 -9.80 -28.40
CA TYR A 58 -18.19 -9.28 -27.52
C TYR A 58 -18.72 -8.29 -26.48
N SER A 59 -19.84 -7.61 -26.77
CA SER A 59 -20.49 -6.72 -25.80
C SER A 59 -21.34 -7.50 -24.79
N GLN A 60 -21.92 -8.63 -25.18
CA GLN A 60 -22.82 -9.43 -24.33
C GLN A 60 -22.08 -10.40 -23.41
N SER A 61 -20.88 -10.86 -23.78
CA SER A 61 -20.09 -11.82 -22.99
C SER A 61 -19.36 -11.23 -21.78
N GLY A 62 -19.59 -9.97 -21.42
CA GLY A 62 -18.86 -9.25 -20.36
C GLY A 62 -17.46 -8.77 -20.76
N SER A 63 -16.89 -9.33 -21.83
CA SER A 63 -15.53 -9.10 -22.31
C SER A 63 -15.47 -8.10 -23.48
N SER A 64 -15.82 -6.84 -23.20
CA SER A 64 -15.82 -5.78 -24.22
C SER A 64 -14.42 -5.35 -24.71
N TYR A 65 -13.34 -5.80 -24.05
CA TYR A 65 -11.96 -5.47 -24.39
C TYR A 65 -11.39 -6.43 -25.44
N ILE A 66 -10.96 -5.87 -26.57
CA ILE A 66 -10.49 -6.64 -27.72
C ILE A 66 -9.12 -6.19 -28.21
N HIS A 67 -8.41 -7.13 -28.81
CA HIS A 67 -7.24 -6.90 -29.62
C HIS A 67 -7.57 -7.19 -31.08
N ALA A 68 -7.52 -6.18 -31.93
CA ALA A 68 -7.94 -6.27 -33.32
C ALA A 68 -6.77 -5.97 -34.26
N ASN A 69 -6.58 -6.85 -35.25
CA ASN A 69 -5.70 -6.60 -36.38
C ASN A 69 -6.59 -6.25 -37.58
N LEU A 70 -6.68 -4.96 -37.87
CA LEU A 70 -7.51 -4.39 -38.91
C LEU A 70 -6.66 -4.10 -40.14
N LYS A 71 -7.25 -4.26 -41.32
CA LYS A 71 -6.63 -3.95 -42.61
C LYS A 71 -7.56 -3.06 -43.41
N ASP A 72 -6.99 -2.30 -44.34
CA ASP A 72 -7.72 -1.45 -45.29
C ASP A 72 -8.66 -0.46 -44.60
N LEU A 73 -8.12 0.35 -43.68
CA LEU A 73 -8.90 1.35 -42.96
C LEU A 73 -8.93 2.66 -43.76
N TYR A 74 -10.14 3.19 -43.93
CA TYR A 74 -10.37 4.46 -44.63
C TYR A 74 -10.90 5.50 -43.66
N PHE A 75 -10.35 6.70 -43.71
CA PHE A 75 -10.79 7.80 -42.87
C PHE A 75 -12.16 8.30 -43.34
N THR A 76 -13.09 8.52 -42.40
CA THR A 76 -14.44 9.00 -42.74
C THR A 76 -14.52 10.52 -42.93
N GLY A 77 -13.47 11.28 -42.59
CA GLY A 77 -13.51 12.74 -42.53
C GLY A 77 -13.93 13.31 -41.17
N TYR A 78 -14.45 12.46 -40.28
CA TYR A 78 -15.05 12.88 -39.02
C TYR A 78 -14.17 12.57 -37.80
N THR A 79 -14.25 13.45 -36.81
CA THR A 79 -13.51 13.32 -35.55
C THR A 79 -14.45 13.33 -34.35
N ASN A 80 -14.05 12.65 -33.29
CA ASN A 80 -14.72 12.68 -32.00
C ASN A 80 -13.97 13.66 -31.09
N THR A 81 -14.64 14.72 -30.65
CA THR A 81 -14.09 15.71 -29.72
C THR A 81 -14.68 15.55 -28.32
N LEU A 82 -13.81 15.60 -27.31
CA LEU A 82 -14.19 15.57 -25.90
C LEU A 82 -13.53 16.76 -25.21
N TRP A 83 -14.33 17.64 -24.58
CA TRP A 83 -13.85 18.88 -23.93
C TRP A 83 -12.91 19.73 -24.79
N GLY A 84 -13.27 19.95 -26.06
CA GLY A 84 -12.50 20.79 -26.98
C GLY A 84 -11.17 20.19 -27.46
N ARG A 85 -10.88 18.91 -27.13
CA ARG A 85 -9.74 18.16 -27.67
C ARG A 85 -10.22 17.00 -28.53
N THR A 86 -9.52 16.73 -29.62
CA THR A 86 -9.79 15.56 -30.46
C THR A 86 -9.41 14.29 -29.70
N ASN A 87 -10.43 13.52 -29.33
CA ASN A 87 -10.32 12.25 -28.62
C ASN A 87 -9.99 11.10 -29.60
N GLY A 88 -10.46 11.18 -30.84
CA GLY A 88 -10.11 10.22 -31.89
C GLY A 88 -10.68 10.55 -33.26
N TYR A 89 -10.28 9.76 -34.25
CA TYR A 89 -10.64 9.89 -35.67
C TYR A 89 -11.45 8.66 -36.08
N TYR A 90 -12.55 8.86 -36.80
CA TYR A 90 -13.40 7.77 -37.25
C TYR A 90 -12.87 7.19 -38.56
N TYR A 91 -12.69 5.87 -38.57
CA TYR A 91 -12.33 5.06 -39.71
C TYR A 91 -13.41 4.04 -39.96
N TYR A 92 -13.45 3.52 -41.18
CA TYR A 92 -14.29 2.38 -41.51
C TYR A 92 -13.48 1.28 -42.19
N VAL A 93 -13.93 0.05 -41.97
CA VAL A 93 -13.43 -1.16 -42.63
C VAL A 93 -14.61 -1.90 -43.23
N LEU A 94 -14.45 -2.37 -44.46
CA LEU A 94 -15.42 -3.20 -45.15
C LEU A 94 -15.07 -4.68 -44.92
N GLN A 95 -15.89 -5.40 -44.17
CA GLN A 95 -15.74 -6.85 -43.98
C GLN A 95 -16.96 -7.59 -44.52
N GLU A 96 -16.72 -8.45 -45.52
CA GLU A 96 -17.67 -9.32 -46.23
C GLU A 96 -18.87 -8.57 -46.84
N LYS A 97 -19.77 -8.00 -46.02
CA LYS A 97 -20.93 -7.16 -46.41
C LYS A 97 -21.35 -6.10 -45.38
N GLN A 98 -20.60 -5.94 -44.28
CA GLN A 98 -20.92 -4.99 -43.22
C GLN A 98 -19.78 -3.99 -43.04
N CYS A 99 -20.16 -2.73 -42.80
CA CYS A 99 -19.23 -1.66 -42.50
C CYS A 99 -19.01 -1.60 -40.98
N ILE A 100 -17.75 -1.76 -40.56
CA ILE A 100 -17.36 -1.62 -39.16
C ILE A 100 -16.70 -0.26 -38.99
N VAL A 101 -17.25 0.55 -38.10
CA VAL A 101 -16.66 1.83 -37.71
C VAL A 101 -15.68 1.61 -36.56
N VAL A 102 -14.53 2.27 -36.67
CA VAL A 102 -13.42 2.18 -35.72
C VAL A 102 -12.99 3.59 -35.35
N LEU A 103 -12.97 3.91 -34.06
CA LEU A 103 -12.44 5.15 -33.54
C LEU A 103 -11.00 4.94 -33.10
N LEU A 104 -10.06 5.54 -33.84
CA LEU A 104 -8.62 5.48 -33.57
C LEU A 104 -8.16 6.70 -32.78
N SER A 105 -7.15 6.51 -31.93
CA SER A 105 -6.50 7.59 -31.21
C SER A 105 -5.60 8.41 -32.13
N PRO A 106 -5.39 9.72 -31.87
CA PRO A 106 -4.55 10.58 -32.71
C PRO A 106 -3.12 10.06 -32.91
N LYS A 107 -2.59 9.32 -31.92
CA LYS A 107 -1.25 8.72 -31.96
C LYS A 107 -1.14 7.57 -32.95
N THR A 108 -2.21 6.80 -33.10
CA THR A 108 -2.25 5.59 -33.92
C THR A 108 -2.51 5.91 -35.39
N CYS A 109 -3.25 6.99 -35.66
CA CYS A 109 -3.60 7.41 -37.02
C CYS A 109 -2.84 8.64 -37.54
N GLU A 110 -1.78 9.07 -36.83
CA GLU A 110 -0.97 10.25 -37.16
C GLU A 110 -1.82 11.48 -37.50
N GLU A 111 -2.78 11.79 -36.61
CA GLU A 111 -3.71 12.92 -36.75
C GLU A 111 -4.64 12.88 -37.99
N GLY A 112 -4.87 11.70 -38.57
CA GLY A 112 -5.97 11.47 -39.52
C GLY A 112 -5.50 11.08 -40.92
N LEU A 113 -4.54 10.14 -41.03
CA LEU A 113 -4.13 9.57 -42.32
C LEU A 113 -5.34 9.07 -43.11
N PRO A 114 -5.45 9.39 -44.41
CA PRO A 114 -6.63 9.05 -45.21
C PRO A 114 -6.82 7.54 -45.38
N TYR A 115 -5.72 6.78 -45.40
CA TYR A 115 -5.69 5.34 -45.57
C TYR A 115 -4.63 4.71 -44.66
N ILE A 116 -4.97 3.58 -44.05
CA ILE A 116 -4.05 2.78 -43.23
C ILE A 116 -4.14 1.32 -43.68
N ASP A 117 -3.00 0.80 -44.16
CA ASP A 117 -2.91 -0.56 -44.72
C ASP A 117 -3.17 -1.66 -43.68
N SER A 118 -2.49 -1.59 -42.54
CA SER A 118 -2.78 -2.48 -41.41
C SER A 118 -2.42 -1.85 -40.08
N VAL A 119 -3.25 -2.10 -39.07
CA VAL A 119 -3.03 -1.61 -37.71
C VAL A 119 -3.46 -2.63 -36.67
N SER A 120 -2.66 -2.74 -35.62
CA SER A 120 -2.95 -3.56 -34.46
C SER A 120 -3.36 -2.67 -33.31
N ILE A 121 -4.62 -2.77 -32.89
CA ILE A 121 -5.17 -1.92 -31.83
C ILE A 121 -5.65 -2.75 -30.63
N ARG A 122 -5.60 -2.12 -29.46
CA ARG A 122 -6.32 -2.56 -28.27
C ARG A 122 -7.46 -1.59 -28.03
N GLY A 123 -8.67 -2.09 -28.17
CA GLY A 123 -9.87 -1.26 -28.13
C GLY A 123 -10.95 -1.91 -27.29
N ARG A 124 -12.04 -1.17 -27.13
CA ARG A 124 -13.26 -1.64 -26.49
C ARG A 124 -14.40 -1.59 -27.50
N VAL A 125 -15.18 -2.67 -27.60
CA VAL A 125 -16.42 -2.69 -28.38
C VAL A 125 -17.49 -1.95 -27.59
N LEU A 126 -18.13 -0.98 -28.22
CA LEU A 126 -19.15 -0.14 -27.61
C LEU A 126 -20.41 -0.15 -28.49
N LEU A 127 -21.56 -0.15 -27.83
CA LEU A 127 -22.82 0.16 -28.49
C LEU A 127 -22.82 1.63 -28.93
N GLY A 128 -23.42 1.90 -30.08
CA GLY A 128 -23.60 3.25 -30.61
C GLY A 128 -24.07 4.24 -29.54
N ASN A 129 -23.26 5.26 -29.29
CA ASN A 129 -23.57 6.35 -28.37
C ASN A 129 -24.09 7.57 -29.14
N THR A 130 -24.37 8.68 -28.44
CA THR A 130 -24.83 9.92 -29.06
C THR A 130 -23.85 10.48 -30.10
N ALA A 131 -22.54 10.40 -29.84
CA ALA A 131 -21.50 10.83 -30.78
C ALA A 131 -21.45 9.95 -32.05
N TYR A 132 -21.71 8.66 -31.89
CA TYR A 132 -21.80 7.71 -33.00
C TYR A 132 -23.07 7.94 -33.82
N ALA A 133 -24.20 8.21 -33.17
CA ALA A 133 -25.44 8.56 -33.84
C ALA A 133 -25.30 9.86 -34.67
N ALA A 134 -24.59 10.86 -34.14
CA ALA A 134 -24.27 12.10 -34.86
C ALA A 134 -23.34 11.85 -36.05
N LEU A 135 -22.33 10.98 -35.91
CA LEU A 135 -21.49 10.55 -37.03
C LEU A 135 -22.32 9.95 -38.16
N LEU A 136 -23.24 9.03 -37.83
CA LEU A 136 -24.09 8.40 -38.85
C LEU A 136 -25.02 9.40 -39.53
N ASP A 137 -25.51 10.42 -38.82
CA ASP A 137 -26.32 11.51 -39.40
C ASP A 137 -25.52 12.35 -40.39
N CYS A 138 -24.27 12.69 -40.04
CA CYS A 138 -23.38 13.43 -40.93
C CYS A 138 -23.01 12.61 -42.18
N LEU A 139 -22.68 11.32 -42.00
CA LEU A 139 -22.41 10.41 -43.13
C LEU A 139 -23.63 10.21 -44.04
N ALA A 140 -24.84 10.20 -43.47
CA ALA A 140 -26.08 10.09 -44.24
C ALA A 140 -26.27 11.32 -45.14
N GLY A 141 -26.00 12.51 -44.59
CA GLY A 141 -26.03 13.76 -45.35
C GLY A 141 -25.03 13.78 -46.51
N ASP A 142 -23.78 13.40 -46.27
CA ASP A 142 -22.72 13.47 -47.29
C ASP A 142 -22.91 12.45 -48.43
N LEU A 143 -23.56 11.32 -48.15
CA LEU A 143 -23.78 10.23 -49.11
C LEU A 143 -25.15 10.30 -49.80
N ASP A 144 -25.96 11.33 -49.51
CA ASP A 144 -27.37 11.43 -49.93
C ASP A 144 -28.20 10.18 -49.57
N TRP A 145 -27.91 9.57 -48.41
CA TRP A 145 -28.59 8.37 -47.92
C TRP A 145 -29.56 8.69 -46.78
N THR A 146 -30.54 7.82 -46.56
CA THR A 146 -31.39 7.90 -45.37
C THR A 146 -30.67 7.32 -44.14
N ARG A 147 -30.99 7.83 -42.95
CA ARG A 147 -30.43 7.34 -41.68
C ARG A 147 -30.68 5.83 -41.50
N GLU A 148 -31.85 5.37 -41.89
CA GLU A 148 -32.21 3.95 -41.86
C GLU A 148 -31.39 3.12 -42.86
N GLY A 149 -31.12 3.67 -44.05
CA GLY A 149 -30.29 3.03 -45.07
C GLY A 149 -28.84 2.82 -44.62
N ILE A 150 -28.22 3.82 -44.00
CA ILE A 150 -26.88 3.67 -43.40
C ILE A 150 -26.90 2.70 -42.22
N SER A 151 -27.89 2.80 -41.33
CA SER A 151 -27.95 1.98 -40.13
C SER A 151 -28.15 0.49 -40.42
N GLN A 152 -28.69 0.14 -41.60
CA GLN A 152 -28.76 -1.26 -42.07
C GLN A 152 -27.42 -1.79 -42.62
N LYS A 153 -26.52 -0.91 -43.05
CA LYS A 153 -25.22 -1.26 -43.65
C LYS A 153 -24.06 -1.22 -42.65
N VAL A 154 -24.18 -0.37 -41.64
CA VAL A 154 -23.18 -0.19 -40.59
C VAL A 154 -23.59 -0.98 -39.35
N ASN A 155 -22.62 -1.58 -38.67
CA ASN A 155 -22.88 -2.29 -37.42
C ASN A 155 -23.32 -1.31 -36.31
N ALA A 156 -24.32 -1.68 -35.49
CA ALA A 156 -24.75 -0.88 -34.34
C ALA A 156 -23.66 -0.73 -33.26
N TYR A 157 -22.65 -1.60 -33.30
CA TYR A 157 -21.47 -1.56 -32.45
C TYR A 157 -20.27 -1.01 -33.21
N PHE A 158 -19.44 -0.24 -32.53
CA PHE A 158 -18.18 0.28 -33.06
C PHE A 158 -17.02 -0.05 -32.13
N ILE A 159 -15.80 -0.06 -32.68
CA ILE A 159 -14.58 -0.33 -31.93
C ILE A 159 -13.96 1.00 -31.52
N SER A 160 -13.63 1.19 -30.25
CA SER A 160 -12.97 2.41 -29.76
C SER A 160 -11.63 2.09 -29.11
N GLU A 161 -10.54 2.54 -29.73
CA GLU A 161 -9.20 2.50 -29.13
C GLU A 161 -9.08 3.46 -27.92
N PRO A 162 -9.55 4.73 -27.97
CA PRO A 162 -9.47 5.64 -26.82
C PRO A 162 -10.21 5.14 -25.58
N ALA A 163 -11.27 4.34 -25.76
CA ALA A 163 -12.04 3.77 -24.65
C ALA A 163 -11.25 2.74 -23.81
N TYR A 164 -10.17 2.19 -24.35
CA TYR A 164 -9.27 1.29 -23.60
C TYR A 164 -8.46 2.05 -22.52
N LYS A 165 -8.23 3.36 -22.71
CA LYS A 165 -7.46 4.26 -21.82
C LYS A 165 -6.15 3.62 -21.33
N LEU A 166 -5.35 3.10 -22.27
CA LEU A 166 -4.17 2.24 -22.01
C LEU A 166 -3.30 2.72 -20.85
N GLY A 167 -2.92 4.00 -20.82
CA GLY A 167 -2.06 4.55 -19.77
C GLY A 167 -2.66 4.48 -18.36
N LEU A 168 -3.90 4.94 -18.19
CA LEU A 168 -4.60 4.91 -16.90
C LEU A 168 -4.81 3.47 -16.42
N THR A 169 -5.20 2.60 -17.34
CA THR A 169 -5.49 1.19 -17.05
C THR A 169 -4.23 0.43 -16.63
N VAL A 170 -3.10 0.63 -17.32
CA VAL A 170 -1.80 0.04 -16.94
C VAL A 170 -1.34 0.56 -15.58
N PHE A 171 -1.49 1.86 -15.32
CA PHE A 171 -1.15 2.44 -14.02
C PHE A 171 -1.96 1.83 -12.88
N LEU A 172 -3.29 1.72 -13.04
CA LEU A 172 -4.16 1.11 -12.03
C LEU A 172 -3.82 -0.36 -11.77
N LEU A 173 -3.53 -1.13 -12.83
CA LEU A 173 -3.07 -2.51 -12.70
C LEU A 173 -1.71 -2.60 -11.98
N ALA A 174 -0.77 -1.71 -12.31
CA ALA A 174 0.52 -1.67 -11.62
C ALA A 174 0.35 -1.40 -10.12
N VAL A 175 -0.49 -0.43 -9.75
CA VAL A 175 -0.82 -0.16 -8.33
C VAL A 175 -1.46 -1.39 -7.68
N TYR A 176 -2.43 -2.03 -8.33
CA TYR A 176 -3.08 -3.25 -7.83
C TYR A 176 -2.09 -4.39 -7.55
N PHE A 177 -1.17 -4.67 -8.48
CA PHE A 177 -0.17 -5.73 -8.31
C PHE A 177 0.88 -5.35 -7.26
N LEU A 178 1.31 -4.08 -7.20
CA LEU A 178 2.27 -3.62 -6.21
C LEU A 178 1.72 -3.72 -4.79
N THR A 179 0.47 -3.28 -4.57
CA THR A 179 -0.15 -3.38 -3.24
C THR A 179 -0.47 -4.81 -2.87
N GLY A 180 -0.89 -5.65 -3.84
CA GLY A 180 -1.06 -7.09 -3.65
C GLY A 180 0.24 -7.80 -3.26
N ALA A 181 1.33 -7.53 -3.98
CA ALA A 181 2.65 -8.07 -3.66
C ALA A 181 3.15 -7.63 -2.28
N TYR A 182 2.95 -6.34 -1.94
CA TYR A 182 3.27 -5.83 -0.61
C TYR A 182 2.50 -6.57 0.49
N ALA A 183 1.18 -6.77 0.32
CA ALA A 183 0.36 -7.50 1.28
C ALA A 183 0.79 -8.97 1.42
N LEU A 184 1.16 -9.63 0.31
CA LEU A 184 1.68 -10.99 0.32
C LEU A 184 3.01 -11.10 1.07
N VAL A 185 3.96 -10.20 0.79
CA VAL A 185 5.24 -10.15 1.50
C VAL A 185 5.04 -9.90 3.00
N ARG A 186 4.12 -8.99 3.36
CA ARG A 186 3.77 -8.75 4.77
C ARG A 186 3.21 -10.00 5.44
N LEU A 187 2.28 -10.69 4.79
CA LEU A 187 1.70 -11.93 5.29
C LEU A 187 2.78 -13.01 5.50
N LEU A 188 3.69 -13.18 4.53
CA LEU A 188 4.80 -14.12 4.65
C LEU A 188 5.73 -13.78 5.81
N LEU A 189 6.08 -12.49 5.98
CA LEU A 189 6.90 -12.03 7.10
C LEU A 189 6.21 -12.29 8.44
N ASP A 190 4.91 -12.02 8.56
CA ASP A 190 4.14 -12.28 9.78
C ASP A 190 4.14 -13.78 10.13
N ILE A 191 3.99 -14.67 9.14
CA ILE A 191 4.12 -16.13 9.34
C ILE A 191 5.52 -16.50 9.85
N VAL A 192 6.58 -15.95 9.23
CA VAL A 192 7.96 -16.19 9.66
C VAL A 192 8.15 -15.76 11.12
N TYR A 193 7.62 -14.61 11.53
CA TYR A 193 7.72 -14.13 12.91
C TYR A 193 6.92 -14.98 13.92
N ILE A 194 5.83 -15.63 13.50
CA ILE A 194 5.08 -16.57 14.33
C ILE A 194 5.88 -17.87 14.51
N CYS A 195 6.45 -18.41 13.43
CA CYS A 195 7.22 -19.65 13.47
C CYS A 195 8.55 -19.47 14.22
N ILE A 196 9.25 -18.38 13.93
CA ILE A 196 10.60 -18.08 14.44
C ILE A 196 10.62 -16.64 15.00
N PRO A 197 10.25 -16.46 16.29
CA PRO A 197 10.17 -15.15 16.94
C PRO A 197 11.48 -14.33 16.91
N ILE A 198 12.64 -15.00 16.81
CA ILE A 198 13.97 -14.36 16.78
C ILE A 198 14.13 -13.39 15.59
N PHE A 199 13.45 -13.63 14.47
CA PHE A 199 13.51 -12.72 13.32
C PHE A 199 12.65 -11.47 13.46
N CYS A 200 11.81 -11.40 14.49
CA CYS A 200 10.99 -10.22 14.80
C CYS A 200 11.88 -8.97 14.90
N PRO A 201 11.43 -7.79 14.40
CA PRO A 201 12.13 -6.52 14.57
C PRO A 201 12.56 -6.24 16.02
N ALA A 202 11.76 -6.62 17.01
CA ALA A 202 12.08 -6.49 18.43
C ALA A 202 13.34 -7.29 18.81
N CYS A 203 13.39 -8.57 18.43
CA CYS A 203 14.53 -9.45 18.69
C CYS A 203 15.75 -9.09 17.83
N ARG A 204 15.54 -8.56 16.62
CA ARG A 204 16.65 -8.06 15.78
C ARG A 204 17.33 -6.84 16.40
N ARG A 205 16.59 -5.99 17.13
CA ARG A 205 17.17 -4.85 17.87
C ARG A 205 18.10 -5.31 18.99
N LEU A 206 17.86 -6.47 19.61
CA LEU A 206 18.81 -7.08 20.56
C LEU A 206 20.17 -7.40 19.92
N GLY A 207 20.22 -7.60 18.60
CA GLY A 207 21.45 -7.76 17.84
C GLY A 207 22.42 -6.58 17.95
N LEU A 208 21.94 -5.39 18.36
CA LEU A 208 22.81 -4.24 18.66
C LEU A 208 23.68 -4.49 19.89
N PHE A 209 23.19 -5.26 20.86
CA PHE A 209 23.84 -5.48 22.15
C PHE A 209 24.65 -6.79 22.21
N GLY A 210 24.42 -7.72 21.28
CA GLY A 210 25.12 -8.99 21.25
C GLY A 210 24.41 -10.01 20.37
N LYS A 211 24.56 -11.30 20.67
CA LYS A 211 23.84 -12.36 19.95
C LYS A 211 22.37 -12.39 20.37
N PRO A 212 21.42 -12.16 19.46
CA PRO A 212 20.01 -11.97 19.81
C PRO A 212 19.36 -13.23 20.41
N SER A 213 19.80 -14.42 20.01
CA SER A 213 19.28 -15.68 20.55
C SER A 213 19.66 -15.90 22.01
N GLU A 214 20.90 -15.58 22.38
CA GLU A 214 21.41 -15.74 23.75
C GLU A 214 20.76 -14.70 24.67
N LEU A 215 20.72 -13.43 24.24
CA LEU A 215 20.09 -12.34 25.00
C LEU A 215 18.59 -12.57 25.19
N LEU A 216 17.89 -13.05 24.15
CA LEU A 216 16.47 -13.37 24.26
C LEU A 216 16.22 -14.54 25.21
N ALA A 217 17.04 -15.60 25.15
CA ALA A 217 16.90 -16.75 26.04
C ALA A 217 17.17 -16.36 27.51
N GLN A 218 18.16 -15.50 27.76
CA GLN A 218 18.42 -14.95 29.09
C GLN A 218 17.23 -14.11 29.59
N ALA A 219 16.74 -13.16 28.78
CA ALA A 219 15.59 -12.33 29.14
C ALA A 219 14.32 -13.17 29.39
N GLU A 220 14.09 -14.24 28.62
CA GLU A 220 12.98 -15.17 28.87
C GLU A 220 13.15 -15.93 30.19
N THR A 221 14.37 -16.33 30.54
CA THR A 221 14.66 -17.05 31.78
C THR A 221 14.46 -16.12 32.98
N GLU A 222 14.99 -14.89 32.93
CA GLU A 222 14.83 -13.90 34.00
C GLU A 222 13.37 -13.49 34.21
N LEU A 223 12.61 -13.33 33.12
CA LEU A 223 11.18 -13.03 33.20
C LEU A 223 10.37 -14.21 33.77
N ALA A 224 10.84 -15.45 33.57
CA ALA A 224 10.20 -16.65 34.08
C ALA A 224 10.45 -16.89 35.58
N THR A 225 11.62 -16.52 36.10
CA THR A 225 12.03 -16.83 37.48
C THR A 225 11.37 -15.91 38.51
N LEU A 226 11.35 -14.59 38.32
CA LEU A 226 10.43 -13.62 38.95
C LEU A 226 10.79 -12.20 38.46
N PRO A 227 9.86 -11.40 37.91
CA PRO A 227 10.14 -9.99 37.62
C PRO A 227 10.28 -9.18 38.92
N GLN A 228 11.24 -8.26 38.97
CA GLN A 228 11.48 -7.37 40.12
C GLN A 228 10.44 -6.27 40.21
N LEU A 229 10.02 -5.74 39.06
CA LEU A 229 8.90 -4.83 38.92
C LEU A 229 8.05 -5.27 37.73
N ALA A 230 6.75 -5.37 37.93
CA ALA A 230 5.81 -5.74 36.88
C ALA A 230 4.61 -4.77 36.90
N THR A 231 4.47 -4.02 35.83
CA THR A 231 3.27 -3.25 35.50
C THR A 231 2.43 -4.08 34.50
N GLU A 232 1.37 -3.53 33.92
CA GLU A 232 0.48 -4.25 32.98
C GLU A 232 1.25 -4.80 31.77
N ASP A 233 2.00 -3.95 31.07
CA ASP A 233 2.69 -4.27 29.81
C ASP A 233 4.22 -4.10 29.88
N MET A 234 4.76 -3.72 31.05
CA MET A 234 6.19 -3.45 31.25
C MET A 234 6.73 -4.27 32.42
N PHE A 235 7.92 -4.83 32.24
CA PHE A 235 8.58 -5.70 33.21
C PHE A 235 10.04 -5.29 33.35
N ILE A 236 10.51 -5.20 34.59
CA ILE A 236 11.91 -5.05 34.92
C ILE A 236 12.40 -6.35 35.54
N THR A 237 13.48 -6.86 34.95
CA THR A 237 14.24 -8.02 35.43
C THR A 237 15.62 -7.55 35.87
N GLU A 238 16.45 -8.47 36.38
CA GLU A 238 17.77 -8.12 36.89
C GLU A 238 18.64 -7.42 35.84
N HIS A 239 18.57 -7.85 34.57
CA HIS A 239 19.41 -7.29 33.52
C HIS A 239 18.63 -6.61 32.40
N TYR A 240 17.33 -6.86 32.26
CA TYR A 240 16.54 -6.37 31.13
C TYR A 240 15.32 -5.55 31.54
N PHE A 241 15.09 -4.49 30.79
CA PHE A 241 13.81 -3.82 30.67
C PHE A 241 13.03 -4.40 29.49
N ILE A 242 11.82 -4.90 29.76
CA ILE A 242 11.00 -5.66 28.81
C ILE A 242 9.64 -5.00 28.66
N ILE A 243 9.24 -4.74 27.43
CA ILE A 243 7.90 -4.24 27.08
C ILE A 243 7.19 -5.32 26.29
N LEU A 244 6.01 -5.73 26.75
CA LEU A 244 5.11 -6.68 26.11
C LEU A 244 3.75 -6.01 25.83
N ALA A 245 3.77 -4.82 25.22
CA ALA A 245 2.55 -4.13 24.86
C ALA A 245 1.80 -4.83 23.72
N SER A 246 0.53 -4.49 23.53
CA SER A 246 -0.32 -5.06 22.47
C SER A 246 0.21 -4.79 21.04
N CYS A 247 0.92 -3.67 20.86
CA CYS A 247 1.37 -3.18 19.56
C CYS A 247 2.89 -3.20 19.37
N GLU A 248 3.64 -3.15 20.47
CA GLU A 248 5.10 -3.07 20.50
C GLU A 248 5.69 -4.07 21.50
N VAL A 249 6.77 -4.72 21.08
CA VAL A 249 7.59 -5.56 21.95
C VAL A 249 8.99 -4.99 21.92
N ALA A 250 9.59 -4.80 23.08
CA ALA A 250 10.96 -4.34 23.20
C ALA A 250 11.65 -5.06 24.35
N VAL A 251 12.92 -5.39 24.16
CA VAL A 251 13.79 -5.95 25.20
C VAL A 251 15.08 -5.15 25.13
N VAL A 252 15.47 -4.56 26.26
CA VAL A 252 16.63 -3.66 26.35
C VAL A 252 17.45 -4.02 27.58
N PRO A 253 18.76 -4.26 27.45
CA PRO A 253 19.63 -4.40 28.61
C PRO A 253 19.68 -3.10 29.42
N ILE A 254 19.47 -3.17 30.74
CA ILE A 254 19.44 -1.99 31.63
C ILE A 254 20.79 -1.26 31.62
N ALA A 255 21.90 -2.01 31.56
CA ALA A 255 23.25 -1.48 31.47
C ALA A 255 23.49 -0.61 30.22
N GLU A 256 22.70 -0.79 29.16
CA GLU A 256 22.85 -0.06 27.91
C GLU A 256 21.90 1.15 27.82
N ILE A 257 21.00 1.35 28.80
CA ILE A 257 20.14 2.54 28.85
C ILE A 257 20.99 3.75 29.24
N ILE A 258 20.83 4.86 28.52
CA ILE A 258 21.61 6.10 28.75
C ILE A 258 20.74 7.30 29.11
N TRP A 259 19.47 7.30 28.71
CA TRP A 259 18.57 8.42 29.01
C TRP A 259 17.13 7.96 29.08
N ILE A 260 16.46 8.37 30.15
CA ILE A 260 15.05 8.10 30.40
C ILE A 260 14.32 9.37 30.81
N TYR A 261 13.15 9.59 30.23
CA TYR A 261 12.29 10.69 30.61
C TYR A 261 10.82 10.38 30.32
N LYS A 262 9.93 11.05 31.06
CA LYS A 262 8.48 11.00 30.84
C LYS A 262 8.00 12.26 30.14
N TYR A 263 7.02 12.11 29.26
CA TYR A 263 6.32 13.21 28.63
C TYR A 263 4.82 13.07 28.85
N SER A 264 4.17 14.13 29.34
CA SER A 264 2.73 14.12 29.58
C SER A 264 1.99 14.42 28.28
N THR A 265 1.12 13.52 27.85
CA THR A 265 0.23 13.70 26.71
C THR A 265 -1.19 13.98 27.20
N LEU A 266 -1.76 15.09 26.75
CA LEU A 266 -3.12 15.50 27.10
C LEU A 266 -4.05 15.08 25.96
N HIS A 267 -4.88 14.08 26.22
CA HIS A 267 -5.90 13.66 25.27
C HIS A 267 -7.07 14.64 25.31
N LYS A 268 -7.35 15.30 24.18
CA LYS A 268 -8.47 16.23 24.04
C LYS A 268 -9.55 15.55 23.21
N ILE A 269 -10.69 15.26 23.81
CA ILE A 269 -11.91 14.85 23.11
C ILE A 269 -12.99 15.89 23.39
N LEU A 270 -13.85 16.15 22.39
CA LEU A 270 -14.85 17.20 22.46
C LEU A 270 -15.76 17.04 23.70
N TRP A 271 -15.74 18.08 24.55
CA TRP A 271 -16.70 18.38 25.63
C TRP A 271 -16.70 17.43 26.86
N TYR A 272 -15.53 17.24 27.49
CA TYR A 272 -15.27 16.82 28.89
C TYR A 272 -14.46 15.52 29.09
N HIS A 273 -13.81 15.52 30.27
CA HIS A 273 -12.82 14.63 30.89
C HIS A 273 -11.43 14.54 30.20
N PHE A 274 -10.47 15.22 30.84
CA PHE A 274 -9.04 15.15 30.54
C PHE A 274 -8.45 13.88 31.16
N SER A 275 -8.12 12.87 30.35
CA SER A 275 -7.19 11.83 30.77
C SER A 275 -5.78 12.28 30.41
N ILE A 276 -4.94 12.44 31.44
CA ILE A 276 -3.50 12.67 31.27
C ILE A 276 -2.88 11.28 31.17
N SER A 277 -2.28 10.99 30.04
CA SER A 277 -1.43 9.82 29.86
C SER A 277 0.03 10.26 29.87
N TYR A 278 0.91 9.32 30.21
CA TYR A 278 2.33 9.58 30.22
C TYR A 278 3.02 8.66 29.22
N THR A 279 3.87 9.26 28.39
CA THR A 279 4.73 8.54 27.45
C THR A 279 6.12 8.42 28.06
N LEU A 280 6.59 7.19 28.25
CA LEU A 280 7.95 6.90 28.69
C LEU A 280 8.87 6.84 27.47
N HIS A 281 9.93 7.64 27.50
CA HIS A 281 10.95 7.66 26.46
C HIS A 281 12.23 7.06 27.02
N ILE A 282 12.74 6.03 26.36
CA ILE A 282 13.99 5.35 26.71
C ILE A 282 14.93 5.44 25.51
N THR A 283 16.14 5.90 25.78
CA THR A 283 17.25 5.89 24.82
C THR A 283 18.34 4.98 25.35
N ALA A 284 18.76 4.03 24.52
CA ALA A 284 19.89 3.15 24.81
C ALA A 284 21.11 3.50 23.94
N ASN A 285 22.26 3.01 24.39
CA ASN A 285 23.52 3.03 23.67
C ASN A 285 23.32 2.36 22.30
N LYS A 286 23.94 2.90 21.24
CA LYS A 286 23.76 2.45 19.82
C LYS A 286 22.44 2.87 19.14
N HIS A 287 21.92 4.05 19.49
CA HIS A 287 20.79 4.72 18.81
C HIS A 287 19.45 3.97 18.85
N LEU A 288 19.25 3.10 19.83
CA LEU A 288 17.94 2.51 20.07
C LEU A 288 17.09 3.50 20.88
N TYR A 289 15.93 3.84 20.32
CA TYR A 289 14.95 4.71 20.95
C TYR A 289 13.60 4.01 21.02
N ILE A 290 13.00 4.01 22.21
CA ILE A 290 11.74 3.34 22.50
C ILE A 290 10.79 4.34 23.15
N GLN A 291 9.54 4.29 22.72
CA GLN A 291 8.47 5.12 23.26
C GLN A 291 7.37 4.21 23.78
N CYS A 292 6.96 4.41 25.03
CA CYS A 292 5.90 3.63 25.66
C CYS A 292 4.78 4.62 26.00
N PRO A 293 3.77 4.79 25.13
CA PRO A 293 2.66 5.71 25.39
C PRO A 293 1.65 5.12 26.39
N GLU A 294 0.69 5.94 26.81
CA GLU A 294 -0.53 5.52 27.52
C GLU A 294 -0.35 4.94 28.93
N ASN A 295 0.68 5.35 29.67
CA ASN A 295 0.92 4.82 31.02
C ASN A 295 0.34 5.69 32.13
N MET A 296 0.05 5.06 33.27
CA MET A 296 -0.27 5.74 34.53
C MET A 296 0.98 6.43 35.10
N LYS A 297 0.77 7.56 35.77
CA LYS A 297 1.86 8.35 36.36
C LYS A 297 2.67 7.57 37.39
N SER A 298 1.98 6.86 38.30
CA SER A 298 2.59 6.04 39.35
C SER A 298 3.54 5.00 38.79
N ASP A 299 3.14 4.39 37.67
CA ASP A 299 3.84 3.25 37.10
C ASP A 299 5.11 3.70 36.38
N ILE A 300 5.04 4.80 35.63
CA ILE A 300 6.22 5.41 35.03
C ILE A 300 7.19 5.92 36.10
N ASP A 301 6.67 6.55 37.15
CA ASP A 301 7.53 7.09 38.22
C ASP A 301 8.26 5.94 38.93
N GLY A 302 7.55 4.85 39.24
CA GLY A 302 8.17 3.64 39.80
C GLY A 302 9.20 2.98 38.86
N ILE A 303 8.95 2.94 37.55
CA ILE A 303 9.91 2.42 36.56
C ILE A 303 11.17 3.29 36.47
N ILE A 304 11.00 4.62 36.42
CA ILE A 304 12.12 5.55 36.35
C ILE A 304 12.98 5.45 37.61
N ASP A 305 12.35 5.45 38.78
CA ASP A 305 13.06 5.36 40.07
C ASP A 305 13.84 4.05 40.16
N TYR A 306 13.22 2.92 39.77
CA TYR A 306 13.88 1.61 39.77
C TYR A 306 15.06 1.56 38.80
N LEU A 307 14.89 2.03 37.57
CA LEU A 307 15.96 2.01 36.57
C LEU A 307 17.13 2.92 36.98
N ALA A 308 16.85 4.08 37.57
CA ALA A 308 17.86 4.99 38.08
C ALA A 308 18.66 4.38 39.25
N GLU A 309 18.01 3.59 40.10
CA GLU A 309 18.68 2.85 41.18
C GLU A 309 19.51 1.67 40.65
N ALA A 310 18.98 0.93 39.67
CA ALA A 310 19.66 -0.21 39.05
C ALA A 310 20.88 0.21 38.21
N ASN A 311 20.83 1.40 37.59
CA ASN A 311 21.93 1.95 36.80
C ASN A 311 22.04 3.47 37.00
N HIS A 312 23.03 3.85 37.81
CA HIS A 312 23.30 5.25 38.18
C HIS A 312 23.83 6.10 37.02
N ASP A 313 24.27 5.48 35.91
CA ASP A 313 24.75 6.20 34.73
C ASP A 313 23.60 6.69 33.84
N ILE A 314 22.36 6.28 34.11
CA ILE A 314 21.18 6.72 33.36
C ILE A 314 20.91 8.19 33.66
N LEU A 315 20.87 9.01 32.60
CA LEU A 315 20.38 10.37 32.70
C LEU A 315 18.86 10.34 32.91
N VAL A 316 18.37 10.99 33.96
CA VAL A 316 16.94 11.05 34.26
C VAL A 316 16.40 12.45 33.99
N GLY A 317 15.26 12.51 33.31
CA GLY A 317 14.50 13.74 33.10
C GLY A 317 14.78 14.43 31.77
N PHE A 318 13.77 15.16 31.31
CA PHE A 318 13.82 15.92 30.07
C PHE A 318 14.44 17.29 30.30
N ASN A 319 15.70 17.46 29.90
CA ASN A 319 16.36 18.76 29.85
C ASN A 319 17.31 18.84 28.65
N GLU A 320 17.68 20.06 28.27
CA GLU A 320 18.56 20.32 27.14
C GLU A 320 19.98 19.80 27.37
N GLU A 321 20.45 19.85 28.61
CA GLU A 321 21.79 19.40 28.99
C GLU A 321 21.96 17.88 28.79
N ASN A 322 20.98 17.08 29.21
CA ASN A 322 20.92 15.64 29.00
C ASN A 322 20.82 15.33 27.51
N ARG A 323 20.00 16.07 26.76
CA ARG A 323 19.90 15.90 25.30
C ARG A 323 21.27 16.07 24.63
N ILE A 324 22.03 17.11 25.00
CA ILE A 324 23.38 17.35 24.48
C ILE A 324 24.34 16.23 24.90
N LYS A 325 24.31 15.81 26.17
CA LYS A 325 25.14 14.70 26.69
C LYS A 325 24.89 13.40 25.92
N VAL A 326 23.63 13.03 25.73
CA VAL A 326 23.22 11.84 24.95
C VAL A 326 23.67 11.95 23.50
N CYS A 327 23.45 13.11 22.86
CA CYS A 327 23.92 13.36 21.50
C CYS A 327 25.43 13.16 21.37
N ASN A 328 26.21 13.60 22.37
CA ASN A 328 27.67 13.43 22.39
C ASN A 328 28.06 11.96 22.61
N MET A 329 27.41 11.24 23.53
CA MET A 329 27.65 9.82 23.77
C MET A 329 27.35 8.96 22.52
N GLN A 330 26.37 9.36 21.73
CA GLN A 330 25.96 8.68 20.50
C GLN A 330 26.81 9.03 19.27
N HIS A 331 27.68 10.05 19.34
CA HIS A 331 28.46 10.54 18.19
C HIS A 331 29.71 9.70 17.86
N TYR A 332 29.49 8.44 17.46
CA TYR A 332 30.42 7.72 16.58
C TYR A 332 29.75 7.35 15.24
N ARG A 333 29.37 8.39 14.48
CA ARG A 333 29.37 8.44 13.00
C ARG A 333 28.92 9.85 12.53
N PRO A 334 29.83 10.73 12.09
CA PRO A 334 29.44 12.05 11.60
C PRO A 334 28.95 11.94 10.15
N ASN A 335 27.69 12.29 9.87
CA ASN A 335 27.30 13.04 8.64
C ASN A 335 25.78 13.16 8.37
N MET A 336 24.88 12.46 9.09
CA MET A 336 23.45 12.49 8.73
C MET A 336 22.61 13.57 9.43
N GLN A 337 23.09 14.16 10.54
CA GLN A 337 22.30 15.13 11.30
C GLN A 337 22.15 16.50 10.62
N LYS A 338 23.09 16.91 9.76
CA LYS A 338 22.96 18.16 9.00
C LYS A 338 21.75 18.16 8.06
N LEU A 339 21.30 16.98 7.61
CA LEU A 339 20.12 16.86 6.74
C LEU A 339 18.80 16.92 7.53
N LEU A 340 18.77 16.32 8.72
CA LEU A 340 17.57 16.28 9.58
C LEU A 340 17.28 17.63 10.24
N CYS A 341 18.29 18.38 10.66
CA CYS A 341 18.11 19.75 11.16
C CYS A 341 17.56 20.69 10.08
N PHE A 342 17.86 20.45 8.80
CA PHE A 342 17.34 21.26 7.70
C PHE A 342 15.85 21.00 7.43
N LEU A 343 15.36 19.79 7.71
CA LEU A 343 13.96 19.41 7.49
C LEU A 343 13.03 19.82 8.63
N HIS A 344 13.53 19.93 9.87
CA HIS A 344 12.73 20.36 11.01
C HIS A 344 12.58 21.88 11.16
N HIS A 345 13.30 22.70 10.38
CA HIS A 345 13.22 24.16 10.47
C HIS A 345 12.12 24.80 9.59
N LYS A 346 11.33 23.98 8.88
CA LYS A 346 10.12 24.41 8.17
C LYS A 346 8.90 23.67 8.70
N HIS A 347 8.43 24.06 9.88
CA HIS A 347 7.00 24.05 10.20
C HIS A 347 6.69 25.02 11.33
#